data_AF-A0A846C9R9-F1
#
_entry.id   AF-A0A846C9R9-F1
#
_cell.length_a   1.000
_cell.length_b   1.000
_cell.length_c   1.000
_cell.angle_alpha   90.00
_cell.angle_beta   90.00
_cell.angle_gamma   90.00
#
_symmetry.space_group_name_H-M   'P 1'
#
loop_
_entity.id
_entity.type
_entity.pdbx_description
1 polymer ?
#
loop_
_entity_poly.entity_id
_entity_poly.type
_entity_poly.pdbx_seq_one_letter_code
_entity_poly.pdbx_strand_id
1 'polypeptide(L)'
;SPVPIPADSNLELTWRIFGGKFSDILLLALKQRCYNEGIGIDQETLASQFRLHLHRGIGYLAGNQNIKKMEDLIITVISSY
;
A
#
# COMPACT_ATOMS: atom_id res chain seq x y z
N SER A 1 -12.70 -5.76 11.80
CA SER A 1 -11.49 -5.48 12.61
C SER A 1 -10.27 -5.62 11.72
N PRO A 2 -9.28 -4.71 11.74
CA PRO A 2 -8.05 -4.92 10.99
C PRO A 2 -7.32 -6.12 11.59
N VAL A 3 -6.96 -7.09 10.76
CA VAL A 3 -6.12 -8.23 11.16
C VAL A 3 -4.67 -7.79 11.00
N PRO A 4 -3.85 -7.80 12.07
CA PRO A 4 -2.43 -7.47 11.98
C PRO A 4 -1.73 -8.38 10.97
N ILE A 5 -0.82 -7.81 10.18
CA ILE A 5 -0.01 -8.56 9.22
C ILE A 5 1.44 -8.57 9.75
N PRO A 6 1.95 -9.74 10.16
CA PRO A 6 3.32 -9.84 10.66
C PRO A 6 4.33 -9.48 9.56
N ALA A 7 5.46 -8.90 9.98
CA ALA A 7 6.57 -8.60 9.10
C ALA A 7 7.51 -9.81 9.08
N ASP A 8 7.23 -10.79 8.22
CA ASP A 8 8.00 -12.03 8.12
C ASP A 8 9.23 -11.93 7.18
N SER A 9 9.62 -10.70 6.81
CA SER A 9 10.74 -10.44 5.89
C SER A 9 11.97 -9.97 6.66
N ASN A 10 13.12 -10.58 6.37
CA ASN A 10 14.42 -10.12 6.87
C ASN A 10 14.94 -8.88 6.11
N LEU A 11 14.18 -8.35 5.15
CA LEU A 11 14.55 -7.20 4.35
C LEU A 11 14.15 -5.90 5.06
N GLU A 12 15.15 -5.14 5.54
CA GLU A 12 14.95 -3.76 5.97
C GLU A 12 15.04 -2.81 4.77
N LEU A 13 13.97 -2.06 4.52
CA LEU A 13 13.88 -1.05 3.48
C LEU A 13 13.52 0.31 4.10
N THR A 14 14.30 1.34 3.79
CA THR A 14 13.92 2.70 4.19
C THR A 14 12.70 3.16 3.39
N TRP A 15 11.88 4.03 4.00
CA TRP A 15 10.68 4.57 3.35
C TRP A 15 11.00 5.25 2.01
N ARG A 16 12.14 5.93 1.90
CA ARG A 16 12.56 6.59 0.67
C ARG A 16 12.95 5.61 -0.44
N ILE A 17 13.54 4.46 -0.09
CA ILE A 17 13.82 3.40 -1.08
C ILE A 17 12.50 2.73 -1.51
N PHE A 18 11.60 2.45 -0.58
CA PHE A 18 10.30 1.86 -0.90
C PHE A 18 9.45 2.75 -1.82
N GLY A 19 9.22 4.00 -1.41
CA GLY A 19 8.33 4.91 -2.11
C GLY A 19 8.97 5.67 -3.27
N GLY A 20 10.31 5.73 -3.33
CA GLY A 20 11.04 6.54 -4.31
C GLY A 20 10.52 7.97 -4.35
N LYS A 21 10.25 8.49 -5.55
CA LYS A 21 9.65 9.83 -5.76
C LYS A 21 8.22 9.99 -5.21
N PHE A 22 7.56 8.88 -4.86
CA PHE A 22 6.20 8.87 -4.33
C PHE A 22 6.15 8.73 -2.80
N SER A 23 7.30 8.66 -2.12
CA SER A 23 7.36 8.46 -0.66
C SER A 23 6.47 9.45 0.10
N ASP A 24 6.54 10.72 -0.28
CA ASP A 24 5.90 11.80 0.49
C ASP A 24 4.39 11.82 0.26
N ILE A 25 3.96 11.63 -1.00
CA ILE A 25 2.53 11.57 -1.32
C ILE A 25 1.85 10.32 -0.73
N LEU A 26 2.56 9.19 -0.69
CA LEU A 26 2.06 7.97 -0.05
C LEU A 26 1.91 8.17 1.46
N LEU A 27 2.89 8.82 2.11
CA LEU A 27 2.81 9.14 3.54
C LEU A 27 1.69 10.14 3.83
N LEU A 28 1.49 11.14 2.97
CA LEU A 28 0.41 12.11 3.10
C LEU A 28 -0.96 11.43 2.97
N ALA A 29 -1.15 10.57 1.97
CA ALA A 29 -2.38 9.80 1.78
C ALA A 29 -2.68 8.91 3.00
N LEU A 30 -1.66 8.29 3.58
CA LEU A 30 -1.79 7.47 4.77
C LEU A 30 -2.21 8.29 5.99
N LYS A 31 -1.60 9.45 6.22
CA LYS A 31 -1.99 10.38 7.29
C LYS A 31 -3.42 10.89 7.10
N GLN A 32 -3.81 11.22 5.87
CA GLN A 32 -5.18 11.64 5.55
C GLN A 32 -6.18 10.52 5.84
N ARG A 33 -5.85 9.28 5.48
CA ARG A 33 -6.69 8.11 5.82
C ARG A 33 -6.86 7.97 7.33
N CYS A 34 -5.77 8.11 8.08
CA CYS A 34 -5.80 8.03 9.54
C CYS A 34 -6.67 9.13 10.15
N TYR A 35 -6.51 10.36 9.68
CA TYR A 35 -7.34 11.50 10.09
C TYR A 35 -8.83 11.26 9.85
N ASN A 36 -9.20 10.76 8.67
CA ASN A 36 -10.60 10.48 8.31
C ASN A 36 -11.24 9.40 9.20
N GLU A 37 -10.44 8.49 9.75
CA GLU A 37 -10.91 7.40 10.64
C GLU A 37 -10.71 7.72 12.13
N GLY A 38 -10.18 8.91 12.47
CA GLY A 38 -9.92 9.30 13.86
C GLY A 38 -8.83 8.47 14.55
N ILE A 39 -7.91 7.88 13.78
CA ILE A 39 -6.79 7.10 14.32
C ILE A 39 -5.48 7.92 14.33
N GLY A 40 -4.55 7.55 15.20
CA GLY A 40 -3.28 8.24 15.40
C GLY A 40 -2.38 8.26 14.15
N ILE A 41 -1.38 9.15 14.17
CA ILE A 41 -0.39 9.31 13.09
C ILE A 41 1.05 9.13 13.58
N ASP A 42 1.23 8.48 14.73
CA ASP A 42 2.55 8.06 15.18
C ASP A 42 3.13 6.99 14.23
N GLN A 43 4.44 6.79 14.30
CA GLN A 43 5.16 5.93 13.38
C GLN A 43 4.68 4.47 13.39
N GLU A 44 4.30 3.95 14.56
CA GLU A 44 3.85 2.56 14.71
C GLU A 44 2.46 2.39 14.08
N THR A 45 1.54 3.31 14.35
CA THR A 45 0.21 3.34 13.72
C THR A 45 0.32 3.45 12.21
N LEU A 46 1.12 4.38 11.70
CA LEU A 46 1.33 4.54 10.26
C LEU A 46 1.95 3.28 9.64
N ALA A 47 2.97 2.68 10.26
CA ALA A 47 3.57 1.45 9.74
C ALA A 47 2.56 0.28 9.68
N SER A 48 1.66 0.18 10.67
CA SER A 48 0.59 -0.82 10.68
C SER A 48 -0.45 -0.57 9.59
N GLN A 49 -0.93 0.68 9.46
CA GLN A 49 -1.87 1.06 8.41
C GLN A 49 -1.29 0.86 7.01
N PHE A 50 -0.01 1.22 6.83
CA PHE A 50 0.69 1.00 5.57
C PHE A 50 0.70 -0.47 5.17
N ARG A 51 1.03 -1.39 6.09
CA ARG A 51 1.02 -2.84 5.82
C ARG A 51 -0.37 -3.34 5.42
N LEU A 52 -1.43 -2.88 6.09
CA LEU A 52 -2.82 -3.22 5.72
C LEU A 52 -3.15 -2.77 4.29
N HIS A 53 -2.78 -1.53 3.93
CA HIS A 53 -3.02 -1.01 2.59
C HIS A 53 -2.19 -1.71 1.52
N LEU A 54 -0.92 -1.98 1.79
CA LEU A 54 -0.03 -2.70 0.87
C LEU A 54 -0.57 -4.11 0.59
N HIS A 55 -0.95 -4.85 1.63
CA HIS A 55 -1.50 -6.19 1.48
C HIS A 55 -2.81 -6.20 0.70
N ARG A 56 -3.72 -5.25 0.97
CA ARG A 56 -4.96 -5.10 0.17
C ARG A 56 -4.67 -4.81 -1.29
N GLY A 57 -3.71 -3.91 -1.57
CA GLY A 57 -3.28 -3.58 -2.93
C GLY A 57 -2.73 -4.79 -3.68
N ILE A 58 -1.84 -5.57 -3.04
CA ILE A 58 -1.34 -6.84 -3.59
C ILE A 58 -2.49 -7.80 -3.85
N GLY A 59 -3.43 -7.94 -2.90
CA GLY A 59 -4.62 -8.78 -3.07
C GLY A 59 -5.49 -8.39 -4.26
N TYR A 60 -5.70 -7.08 -4.51
CA TYR A 60 -6.42 -6.61 -5.69
C TYR A 60 -5.72 -6.93 -7.01
N LEU A 61 -4.39 -6.87 -7.03
CA LEU A 61 -3.60 -7.19 -8.21
C LEU A 61 -3.52 -8.71 -8.45
N ALA A 62 -3.11 -9.47 -7.44
CA ALA A 62 -2.93 -10.92 -7.52
C ALA A 62 -4.26 -11.68 -7.63
N GLY A 63 -5.35 -11.15 -7.08
CA GLY A 63 -6.69 -11.72 -7.19
C GLY A 63 -7.35 -11.49 -8.55
N ASN A 64 -6.82 -10.60 -9.39
CA ASN A 64 -7.37 -10.32 -10.70
C ASN A 64 -6.85 -11.33 -11.74
N GLN A 65 -7.67 -12.32 -12.08
CA GLN A 65 -7.32 -13.38 -13.05
C GLN A 65 -7.01 -12.86 -14.46
N ASN A 66 -7.37 -11.61 -14.77
CA ASN A 66 -7.06 -10.96 -16.04
C ASN A 66 -5.64 -10.37 -16.07
N ILE A 67 -4.97 -10.24 -14.91
CA ILE A 67 -3.59 -9.76 -14.81
C ILE A 67 -2.65 -10.96 -14.71
N LYS A 68 -2.09 -11.40 -15.85
CA LYS A 68 -1.16 -12.54 -15.94
C LYS A 68 0.27 -12.11 -16.25
N LYS A 69 0.43 -10.93 -16.85
CA LYS A 69 1.71 -10.33 -17.22
C LYS A 69 1.65 -8.80 -17.09
N MET A 70 2.82 -8.16 -17.19
CA MET A 70 2.95 -6.71 -16.97
C MET A 70 2.05 -5.87 -17.88
N GLU A 71 1.86 -6.29 -19.12
CA GLU A 71 1.03 -5.57 -20.10
C GLU A 71 -0.44 -5.52 -19.68
N ASP A 72 -0.92 -6.56 -19.00
CA ASP A 72 -2.30 -6.64 -18.56
C ASP A 72 -2.58 -5.57 -17.48
N LEU A 73 -1.59 -5.28 -16.62
CA LEU A 73 -1.67 -4.20 -15.64
C LEU A 73 -1.82 -2.84 -16.31
N ILE A 74 -1.05 -2.58 -17.37
CA ILE A 74 -1.12 -1.32 -18.12
C ILE A 74 -2.52 -1.15 -18.74
N ILE A 75 -3.07 -2.23 -19.30
CA ILE A 75 -4.42 -2.24 -19.89
C ILE A 75 -5.49 -1.90 -18.84
N THR A 76 -5.39 -2.39 -17.60
CA THR A 76 -6.39 -2.06 -16.56
C THR A 76 -6.50 -0.56 -16.28
N VAL A 77 -5.40 0.18 -16.38
CA VAL A 77 -5.40 1.62 -16.14
C VAL A 77 -5.93 2.38 -17.35
N ILE A 78 -5.54 1.97 -18.57
CA ILE A 78 -5.97 2.64 -19.82
C ILE A 78 -7.46 2.45 -20.06
N SER A 79 -7.99 1.23 -19.86
CA SER A 79 -9.41 0.93 -20.09
C SER A 79 -10.36 1.55 -19.06
N SER A 80 -9.83 2.19 -18.01
CA SER A 80 -10.62 2.90 -16.99
C SER A 80 -10.87 4.37 -17.34
N TYR A 81 -10.41 4.83 -18.51
CA TYR A 81 -10.67 6.16 -19.10
C TYR A 81 -11.48 6.02 -20.39
#